data_AF-A0A9N9HIP7-F1
#
_entry.id   AF-A0A9N9HIP7-F1
#
_cell.length_a   1.000
_cell.length_b   1.000
_cell.length_c   1.000
_cell.angle_alpha   90.00
_cell.angle_beta   90.00
_cell.angle_gamma   90.00
#
_symmetry.space_group_name_H-M   'P 1'
#
loop_
_entity.id
_entity.type
_entity.pdbx_description
1 polymer ?
#
loop_
_entity_poly.entity_id
_entity_poly.type
_entity_poly.pdbx_seq_one_letter_code
_entity_poly.pdbx_strand_id
1 'polypeptide(L)'
;MPTVHVDKEEFYKVLGRNYSTDEFRELCFEFGIELEEDTSDKELSSKKVGAAKAGDLLERPTLKIDIPANRYDLLCHEGISRALLIFQEKAKPPIYKLVEPENGRVQIIVKPETAKIRPYIVGAILRNVTFTERNYNNFIDLQDKLHNNLCRKRTLVAIGTHDLDTLKAPFTYEALSPKSIKFAPLNQPKEYDGEELMQFYE
;
A
#
# COMPACT_ATOMS: atom_id res chain seq x y z
N MET A 1 5.23 16.47 -0.81
CA MET A 1 5.17 15.52 0.31
C MET A 1 4.37 14.31 -0.17
N PRO A 2 4.53 13.09 0.37
CA PRO A 2 3.65 12.00 -0.04
C PRO A 2 2.20 12.31 0.35
N THR A 3 1.31 12.26 -0.63
CA THR A 3 -0.13 12.45 -0.43
C THR A 3 -0.81 11.10 -0.30
N VAL A 4 -1.73 10.98 0.65
CA VAL A 4 -2.55 9.79 0.89
C VAL A 4 -4.01 10.12 0.66
N HIS A 5 -4.65 9.36 -0.22
CA HIS A 5 -6.08 9.42 -0.46
C HIS A 5 -6.78 8.44 0.49
N VAL A 6 -7.76 8.92 1.25
CA VAL A 6 -8.60 8.08 2.10
C VAL A 6 -10.07 8.37 1.79
N ASP A 7 -10.92 7.34 1.77
CA ASP A 7 -12.36 7.56 1.68
C ASP A 7 -12.89 8.04 3.03
N LYS A 8 -13.61 9.16 2.96
CA LYS A 8 -13.99 10.00 4.10
C LYS A 8 -14.94 9.30 5.04
N GLU A 9 -15.95 8.63 4.50
CA GLU A 9 -17.01 8.01 5.30
C GLU A 9 -16.46 6.89 6.18
N GLU A 10 -15.62 6.02 5.63
CA GLU A 10 -14.98 4.98 6.45
C GLU A 10 -13.95 5.57 7.40
N PHE A 11 -13.17 6.54 6.95
CA PHE A 11 -12.16 7.16 7.79
C PHE A 11 -12.79 7.77 9.05
N TYR A 12 -13.90 8.48 8.90
CA TYR A 12 -14.65 9.02 10.04
C TYR A 12 -15.33 7.94 10.88
N LYS A 13 -15.84 6.88 10.25
CA LYS A 13 -16.35 5.70 10.96
C LYS A 13 -15.29 5.07 11.85
N VAL A 14 -14.05 4.95 11.36
CA VAL A 14 -12.91 4.40 12.13
C VAL A 14 -12.51 5.34 13.26
N LEU A 15 -12.51 6.65 13.01
CA LEU A 15 -12.25 7.67 14.05
C LEU A 15 -13.37 7.80 15.10
N GLY A 16 -14.52 7.16 14.86
CA GLY A 16 -15.66 7.10 15.77
C GLY A 16 -16.47 8.41 15.85
N ARG A 17 -16.23 9.37 14.96
CA ARG A 17 -17.04 10.59 14.83
C ARG A 17 -16.95 11.16 13.42
N ASN A 18 -17.99 11.87 13.01
CA ASN A 18 -17.98 12.67 11.80
C ASN A 18 -17.37 14.04 12.12
N TYR A 19 -16.46 14.50 11.26
CA TYR A 19 -15.84 15.81 11.38
C TYR A 19 -16.37 16.73 10.28
N SER A 20 -16.56 18.01 10.61
CA SER A 20 -16.57 19.05 9.58
C SER A 20 -15.17 19.19 8.97
N THR A 21 -15.09 19.79 7.78
CA THR A 21 -13.81 20.00 7.09
C THR A 21 -12.85 20.84 7.94
N ASP A 22 -13.35 21.86 8.63
CA ASP A 22 -12.50 22.74 9.46
C ASP A 22 -12.05 22.05 10.75
N GLU A 23 -12.91 21.27 11.41
CA GLU A 23 -12.50 20.46 12.57
C GLU A 23 -11.43 19.43 12.19
N PHE A 24 -11.56 18.82 11.01
CA PHE A 24 -10.57 17.85 10.54
C PHE A 24 -9.25 18.53 10.15
N ARG A 25 -9.29 19.71 9.53
CA ARG A 25 -8.10 20.53 9.28
C ARG A 25 -7.34 20.87 10.55
N GLU A 26 -8.05 21.31 11.59
CA GLU A 26 -7.42 21.63 12.87
C GLU A 26 -6.74 20.40 13.49
N LEU A 27 -7.44 19.25 13.49
CA LEU A 27 -6.85 18.00 13.97
C LEU A 27 -5.59 17.59 13.19
N CYS A 28 -5.62 17.72 11.86
CA CYS A 28 -4.46 17.46 11.01
C CYS A 28 -3.30 18.38 11.41
N PHE A 29 -3.56 19.68 11.57
CA PHE A 29 -2.56 20.66 11.96
C PHE A 29 -1.95 20.36 13.34
N GLU A 30 -2.78 20.09 14.35
CA GLU A 30 -2.32 19.70 15.70
C GLU A 30 -1.43 18.45 15.69
N PHE A 31 -1.74 17.48 14.82
CA PHE A 31 -0.96 16.26 14.67
C PHE A 31 0.31 16.46 13.82
N GLY A 32 0.37 17.50 12.98
CA GLY A 32 1.48 17.78 12.07
C GLY A 32 1.35 17.13 10.69
N ILE A 33 0.13 16.90 10.22
CA ILE A 33 -0.22 16.52 8.84
C ILE A 33 -1.11 17.60 8.21
N GLU A 34 -1.28 17.60 6.89
CA GLU A 34 -2.05 18.65 6.21
C GLU A 34 -3.21 18.04 5.42
N LEU A 35 -4.42 18.60 5.56
CA LEU A 35 -5.53 18.27 4.66
C LEU A 35 -5.43 19.17 3.42
N GLU A 36 -4.98 18.60 2.30
CA GLU A 36 -4.85 19.31 1.03
C GLU A 36 -6.22 19.54 0.37
N GLU A 37 -7.05 18.49 0.31
CA GLU A 37 -8.33 18.55 -0.39
C GLU A 37 -9.38 17.63 0.27
N ASP A 38 -10.62 18.12 0.33
CA ASP A 38 -11.81 17.32 0.64
C ASP A 38 -12.76 17.36 -0.58
N THR A 39 -12.92 16.22 -1.26
CA THR A 39 -13.71 16.16 -2.50
C THR A 39 -15.22 16.23 -2.27
N SER A 40 -15.68 16.19 -1.02
CA SER A 40 -17.10 16.45 -0.67
C SER A 40 -17.58 17.80 -1.22
N ASP A 41 -16.68 18.80 -1.24
CA ASP A 41 -16.99 20.14 -1.71
C ASP A 41 -17.15 20.21 -3.25
N LYS A 42 -16.49 19.28 -3.97
CA LYS A 42 -16.61 19.14 -5.44
C LYS A 42 -17.93 18.50 -5.85
N GLU A 43 -18.45 17.54 -5.10
CA GLU A 43 -19.82 17.02 -5.33
C GLU A 43 -20.89 18.10 -5.14
N LEU A 44 -20.75 18.95 -4.12
CA LEU A 44 -21.69 20.04 -3.85
C LEU A 44 -21.69 21.11 -4.95
N SER A 45 -20.53 21.35 -5.57
CA SER A 45 -20.39 22.33 -6.66
C SER A 45 -20.80 21.76 -8.03
N SER A 46 -20.52 20.49 -8.31
CA SER A 46 -21.02 19.78 -9.51
C SER A 46 -22.53 19.50 -9.46
N LYS A 47 -23.13 19.34 -8.27
CA LYS A 47 -24.59 19.32 -8.11
C LYS A 47 -25.27 20.69 -8.32
N LYS A 48 -24.55 21.81 -8.14
CA LYS A 48 -25.07 23.18 -8.35
C LYS A 48 -24.99 23.65 -9.81
N VAL A 49 -24.04 23.14 -10.59
CA VAL A 49 -23.92 23.44 -12.02
C VAL A 49 -24.52 22.26 -12.78
N GLY A 50 -25.76 22.41 -13.25
CA GLY A 50 -26.56 21.33 -13.85
C GLY A 50 -25.90 20.59 -15.02
N ALA A 51 -25.05 19.61 -14.70
CA ALA A 51 -24.46 18.68 -15.65
C ALA A 51 -24.98 17.28 -15.35
N ALA A 52 -26.19 16.99 -15.82
CA ALA A 52 -26.62 15.63 -16.06
C ALA A 52 -25.78 15.05 -17.21
N LYS A 53 -24.71 14.30 -16.89
CA LYS A 53 -24.15 13.19 -17.70
C LYS A 53 -22.87 12.63 -17.05
N ALA A 54 -23.06 11.59 -16.24
CA ALA A 54 -22.15 10.44 -16.14
C ALA A 54 -22.89 9.35 -15.35
N GLY A 55 -23.55 8.44 -16.07
CA GLY A 55 -23.92 7.16 -15.48
C GLY A 55 -22.67 6.30 -15.46
N ASP A 56 -21.93 6.34 -14.36
CA ASP A 56 -21.32 5.18 -13.68
C ASP A 56 -20.54 5.71 -12.46
N LEU A 57 -20.91 5.22 -11.27
CA LEU A 57 -20.27 5.42 -9.96
C LEU A 57 -20.27 6.87 -9.43
N LEU A 58 -21.16 7.15 -8.47
CA LEU A 58 -20.95 8.25 -7.51
C LEU A 58 -19.62 7.98 -6.79
N GLU A 59 -18.56 8.69 -7.18
CA GLU A 59 -17.28 8.63 -6.48
C GLU A 59 -17.48 9.04 -5.02
N ARG A 60 -17.25 8.11 -4.10
CA ARG A 60 -17.42 8.39 -2.67
C ARG A 60 -16.48 9.53 -2.26
N PRO A 61 -16.88 10.39 -1.32
CA PRO A 61 -16.03 11.49 -0.89
C PRO A 61 -14.69 10.99 -0.35
N THR A 62 -13.61 11.64 -0.79
CA THR A 62 -12.22 11.32 -0.47
C THR A 62 -11.50 12.52 0.14
N LEU A 63 -10.64 12.26 1.10
CA LEU A 63 -9.73 13.23 1.71
C LEU A 63 -8.33 13.01 1.16
N LYS A 64 -7.68 14.08 0.72
CA LYS A 64 -6.27 14.08 0.33
C LYS A 64 -5.45 14.67 1.47
N ILE A 65 -4.60 13.84 2.06
CA ILE A 65 -3.83 14.18 3.25
C ILE A 65 -2.35 14.15 2.89
N ASP A 66 -1.67 15.28 3.11
CA ASP A 66 -0.23 15.41 2.92
C ASP A 66 0.51 14.97 4.19
N ILE A 67 1.44 14.02 3.99
CA ILE A 67 2.14 13.33 5.06
C ILE A 67 3.63 13.71 5.04
N PRO A 68 4.24 13.97 6.21
CA PRO A 68 5.69 14.15 6.31
C PRO A 68 6.47 12.94 5.77
N ALA A 69 7.48 13.20 4.94
CA ALA A 69 8.25 12.14 4.27
C ALA A 69 9.06 11.21 5.22
N ASN A 70 9.18 11.58 6.50
CA ASN A 70 9.84 10.81 7.54
C ASN A 70 8.90 9.86 8.32
N ARG A 71 7.59 9.86 8.04
CA ARG A 71 6.58 9.05 8.74
C ARG A 71 5.97 7.98 7.82
N TYR A 72 6.72 6.91 7.59
CA TYR A 72 6.29 5.81 6.70
C TYR A 72 5.06 5.04 7.22
N ASP A 73 4.84 5.08 8.52
CA ASP A 73 3.67 4.48 9.17
C ASP A 73 2.35 5.18 8.82
N LEU A 74 2.39 6.38 8.22
CA LEU A 74 1.23 7.18 7.84
C LEU A 74 0.90 7.11 6.34
N LEU A 75 1.55 6.23 5.58
CA LEU A 75 1.35 6.16 4.11
C LEU A 75 0.08 5.43 3.67
N CYS A 76 -0.75 4.96 4.60
CA CYS A 76 -2.01 4.28 4.32
C CYS A 76 -3.13 4.71 5.28
N HIS A 77 -4.36 4.40 4.89
CA HIS A 77 -5.57 4.63 5.68
C HIS A 77 -5.43 4.08 7.11
N GLU A 78 -5.03 2.82 7.27
CA GLU A 78 -4.94 2.14 8.56
C GLU A 78 -3.89 2.77 9.47
N GLY A 79 -2.80 3.26 8.87
CA GLY A 79 -1.70 3.95 9.55
C GLY A 79 -2.13 5.28 10.13
N ILE A 80 -2.73 6.13 9.29
CA ILE A 80 -3.23 7.46 9.70
C ILE A 80 -4.33 7.32 10.75
N SER A 81 -5.34 6.47 10.49
CA SER A 81 -6.45 6.23 11.42
C SER A 81 -5.94 5.81 12.80
N ARG A 82 -5.01 4.86 12.85
CA ARG A 82 -4.42 4.38 14.11
C ARG A 82 -3.64 5.49 14.81
N ALA A 83 -2.83 6.25 14.10
CA ALA A 83 -2.01 7.29 14.69
C ALA A 83 -2.86 8.42 15.28
N LEU A 84 -3.91 8.86 14.57
CA LEU A 84 -4.85 9.87 15.07
C LEU A 84 -5.65 9.38 16.28
N LEU A 85 -6.09 8.11 16.29
CA LEU A 85 -6.78 7.53 17.46
C LEU A 85 -5.88 7.48 18.69
N ILE A 86 -4.60 7.15 18.52
CA ILE A 86 -3.62 7.16 19.62
C ILE A 86 -3.34 8.59 20.09
N PHE A 87 -3.17 9.54 19.16
CA PHE A 87 -2.95 10.95 19.47
C PHE A 87 -4.10 11.57 20.28
N GLN A 88 -5.34 11.21 19.94
CA GLN A 88 -6.54 11.62 20.70
C GLN A 88 -6.78 10.79 21.98
N GLU A 89 -5.84 9.93 22.38
CA GLU A 89 -5.94 9.04 23.54
C GLU A 89 -7.12 8.05 23.50
N LYS A 90 -7.73 7.83 22.33
CA LYS A 90 -8.84 6.90 22.10
C LYS A 90 -8.41 5.46 21.93
N ALA A 91 -7.14 5.23 21.61
CA ALA A 91 -6.55 3.91 21.45
C ALA A 91 -5.15 3.85 22.06
N LYS A 92 -4.74 2.65 22.48
CA LYS A 92 -3.36 2.39 22.91
C LYS A 92 -2.50 1.98 21.72
N PRO A 93 -1.20 2.32 21.70
CA PRO A 93 -0.27 1.80 20.70
C PRO A 93 -0.27 0.26 20.68
N PRO A 94 -0.43 -0.37 19.50
CA PRO A 94 -0.39 -1.82 19.42
C PRO A 94 1.03 -2.35 19.67
N ILE A 95 1.12 -3.56 20.23
CA ILE A 95 2.39 -4.27 20.42
C ILE A 95 2.49 -5.34 19.35
N TYR A 96 3.41 -5.17 18.40
CA TYR A 96 3.69 -6.17 17.37
C TYR A 96 4.63 -7.24 17.93
N LYS A 97 4.26 -8.51 17.79
CA LYS A 97 5.07 -9.65 18.22
C LYS A 97 5.23 -10.64 17.08
N LEU A 98 6.42 -11.20 16.97
CA LEU A 98 6.66 -12.36 16.11
C LEU A 98 6.11 -13.61 16.80
N VAL A 99 5.41 -14.44 16.03
CA VAL A 99 4.86 -15.71 16.48
C VAL A 99 5.57 -16.83 15.72
N GLU A 100 6.09 -17.81 16.45
CA GLU A 100 6.69 -18.99 15.82
C GLU A 100 5.59 -19.85 15.17
N PRO A 101 5.74 -20.23 13.89
CA PRO A 101 4.77 -21.10 13.22
C PRO A 101 4.90 -22.55 13.70
N GLU A 102 3.77 -23.24 13.85
CA GLU A 102 3.71 -24.66 14.26
C GLU A 102 4.50 -25.58 13.33
N ASN A 103 4.44 -25.33 12.02
CA ASN A 103 5.08 -26.15 10.98
C ASN A 103 6.53 -25.72 10.67
N GLY A 104 7.15 -24.94 11.55
CA GLY A 104 8.51 -24.44 11.37
C GLY A 104 8.59 -23.23 10.41
N ARG A 105 9.76 -22.57 10.43
CA ARG A 105 9.99 -21.34 9.67
C ARG A 105 10.21 -21.66 8.20
N VAL A 106 9.48 -20.97 7.33
CA VAL A 106 9.75 -20.94 5.89
C VAL A 106 11.05 -20.19 5.65
N GLN A 107 11.91 -20.73 4.80
CA GLN A 107 13.22 -20.17 4.49
C GLN A 107 13.32 -19.75 3.02
N ILE A 108 14.09 -18.68 2.79
CA ILE A 108 14.50 -18.23 1.46
C ILE A 108 16.02 -18.41 1.40
N ILE A 109 16.49 -19.21 0.46
CA ILE A 109 17.91 -19.50 0.27
C ILE A 109 18.48 -18.51 -0.74
N VAL A 110 19.40 -17.64 -0.28
CA VAL A 110 20.08 -16.67 -1.14
C VAL A 110 21.28 -17.32 -1.81
N LYS A 111 21.37 -17.20 -3.14
CA LYS A 111 22.49 -17.75 -3.90
C LYS A 111 23.59 -16.70 -4.18
N PRO A 112 24.87 -17.11 -4.31
CA PRO A 112 26.01 -16.19 -4.45
C PRO A 112 25.94 -15.24 -5.64
N GLU A 113 25.31 -15.65 -6.75
CA GLU A 113 25.15 -14.85 -7.97
C GLU A 113 24.40 -13.54 -7.74
N THR A 114 23.56 -13.47 -6.71
CA THR A 114 22.79 -12.26 -6.37
C THR A 114 23.66 -11.12 -5.84
N ALA A 115 24.86 -11.42 -5.33
CA ALA A 115 25.71 -10.47 -4.61
C ALA A 115 26.08 -9.20 -5.42
N LYS A 116 26.24 -9.33 -6.74
CA LYS A 116 26.61 -8.21 -7.63
C LYS A 116 25.42 -7.37 -8.10
N ILE A 117 24.19 -7.89 -8.00
CA ILE A 117 22.99 -7.29 -8.58
C ILE A 117 22.07 -6.77 -7.47
N ARG A 118 21.65 -7.66 -6.57
CA ARG A 118 20.80 -7.37 -5.40
C ARG A 118 21.17 -8.35 -4.28
N PRO A 119 22.07 -7.98 -3.37
CA PRO A 119 22.71 -8.94 -2.44
C PRO A 119 21.80 -9.46 -1.32
N TYR A 120 20.69 -8.78 -1.03
CA TYR A 120 19.89 -9.06 0.16
C TYR A 120 18.41 -9.23 -0.17
N ILE A 121 17.76 -10.14 0.54
CA ILE A 121 16.32 -10.35 0.54
C ILE A 121 15.86 -10.62 1.97
N VAL A 122 14.71 -10.06 2.34
CA VAL A 122 14.04 -10.32 3.60
C VAL A 122 12.57 -10.60 3.27
N GLY A 123 11.98 -11.56 3.98
CA GLY A 123 10.57 -11.91 3.84
C GLY A 123 9.93 -12.11 5.22
N ALA A 124 8.62 -11.89 5.28
CA ALA A 124 7.80 -12.20 6.44
C ALA A 124 6.48 -12.79 5.95
N ILE A 125 5.83 -13.61 6.79
CA ILE A 125 4.54 -14.21 6.50
C ILE A 125 3.52 -13.65 7.48
N LEU A 126 2.46 -13.05 6.95
CA LEU A 126 1.27 -12.67 7.70
C LEU A 126 0.22 -13.75 7.46
N ARG A 127 -0.19 -14.47 8.51
CA ARG A 127 -1.16 -15.57 8.42
C ARG A 127 -2.57 -15.08 8.74
N ASN A 128 -3.56 -15.73 8.13
CA ASN A 128 -4.99 -15.48 8.38
C ASN A 128 -5.39 -14.02 8.12
N VAL A 129 -4.82 -13.41 7.08
CA VAL A 129 -5.21 -12.07 6.63
C VAL A 129 -6.48 -12.19 5.80
N THR A 130 -7.52 -11.43 6.15
CA THR A 130 -8.75 -11.36 5.36
C THR A 130 -8.76 -10.08 4.54
N PHE A 131 -8.68 -10.23 3.22
CA PHE A 131 -8.83 -9.12 2.30
C PHE A 131 -10.30 -8.91 1.91
N THR A 132 -10.71 -7.66 1.98
CA THR A 132 -11.83 -7.10 1.23
C THR A 132 -11.25 -6.34 0.04
N GLU A 133 -12.04 -6.08 -1.00
CA GLU A 133 -11.58 -5.27 -2.15
C GLU A 133 -10.93 -3.95 -1.71
N ARG A 134 -11.51 -3.33 -0.69
CA ARG A 134 -11.08 -2.04 -0.18
C ARG A 134 -9.78 -2.08 0.60
N ASN A 135 -9.64 -2.99 1.57
CA ASN A 135 -8.38 -3.08 2.32
C ASN A 135 -7.25 -3.65 1.44
N TYR A 136 -7.59 -4.43 0.41
CA TYR A 136 -6.64 -4.86 -0.61
C TYR A 136 -6.12 -3.68 -1.43
N ASN A 137 -7.02 -2.78 -1.88
CA ASN A 137 -6.62 -1.55 -2.56
C ASN A 137 -5.73 -0.67 -1.67
N ASN A 138 -6.07 -0.50 -0.39
CA ASN A 138 -5.22 0.22 0.57
C ASN A 138 -3.83 -0.43 0.72
N PHE A 139 -3.78 -1.77 0.74
CA PHE A 139 -2.55 -2.53 0.88
C PHE A 139 -1.64 -2.38 -0.36
N ILE A 140 -2.20 -2.45 -1.56
CA ILE A 140 -1.46 -2.23 -2.81
C ILE A 140 -0.98 -0.78 -2.92
N ASP A 141 -1.84 0.19 -2.59
CA ASP A 141 -1.49 1.62 -2.58
C ASP A 141 -0.34 1.93 -1.59
N LEU A 142 -0.33 1.30 -0.41
CA LEU A 142 0.79 1.39 0.53
C LEU A 142 2.09 0.88 -0.10
N GLN A 143 2.04 -0.28 -0.76
CA GLN A 143 3.20 -0.86 -1.43
C GLN A 143 3.75 0.10 -2.49
N ASP A 144 2.89 0.66 -3.34
CA ASP A 144 3.30 1.56 -4.42
C ASP A 144 3.85 2.90 -3.88
N LYS A 145 3.28 3.43 -2.79
CA LYS A 145 3.82 4.63 -2.11
C LYS A 145 5.21 4.39 -1.53
N LEU A 146 5.44 3.23 -0.91
CA LEU A 146 6.76 2.85 -0.41
C LEU A 146 7.76 2.68 -1.57
N HIS A 147 7.32 2.06 -2.67
CA HIS A 147 8.14 1.88 -3.87
C HIS A 147 8.57 3.20 -4.49
N ASN A 148 7.64 4.14 -4.63
CA ASN A 148 7.88 5.43 -5.24
C ASN A 148 8.82 6.30 -4.40
N ASN A 149 8.61 6.34 -3.08
CA ASN A 149 9.33 7.22 -2.17
C ASN A 149 10.57 6.56 -1.56
N LEU A 150 10.39 5.80 -0.48
CA LEU A 150 11.47 5.22 0.33
C LEU A 150 12.38 4.33 -0.50
N CYS A 151 11.80 3.55 -1.42
CA CYS A 151 12.55 2.61 -2.24
C CYS A 151 13.15 3.22 -3.51
N ARG A 152 12.94 4.53 -3.76
CA ARG A 152 13.41 5.27 -4.94
C ARG A 152 13.01 4.59 -6.26
N LYS A 153 11.71 4.49 -6.52
CA LYS A 153 11.15 3.78 -7.69
C LYS A 153 11.71 2.37 -7.84
N ARG A 154 11.71 1.63 -6.72
CA ARG A 154 12.25 0.25 -6.61
C ARG A 154 13.75 0.08 -6.83
N THR A 155 14.52 1.16 -7.00
CA THR A 155 15.97 1.11 -7.24
C THR A 155 16.71 0.51 -6.04
N LEU A 156 16.31 0.90 -4.82
CA LEU A 156 16.96 0.44 -3.59
C LEU A 156 16.32 -0.85 -3.04
N VAL A 157 14.98 -0.89 -3.01
CA VAL A 157 14.21 -2.00 -2.43
C VAL A 157 13.04 -2.30 -3.35
N ALA A 158 12.78 -3.58 -3.61
CA ALA A 158 11.55 -4.01 -4.25
C ALA A 158 10.78 -4.87 -3.25
N ILE A 159 9.48 -4.62 -3.14
CA ILE A 159 8.58 -5.37 -2.26
C ILE A 159 7.66 -6.16 -3.19
N GLY A 160 7.58 -7.46 -2.96
CA GLY A 160 6.66 -8.37 -3.63
C GLY A 160 5.79 -9.06 -2.59
N THR A 161 4.51 -9.20 -2.90
CA THR A 161 3.52 -9.87 -2.07
C THR A 161 2.96 -11.05 -2.82
N HIS A 162 2.94 -12.21 -2.17
CA HIS A 162 2.51 -13.46 -2.79
C HIS A 162 1.51 -14.17 -1.91
N ASP A 163 0.54 -14.82 -2.54
CA ASP A 163 -0.33 -15.76 -1.85
C ASP A 163 0.45 -17.05 -1.56
N LEU A 164 0.73 -17.27 -0.28
CA LEU A 164 1.51 -18.41 0.18
C LEU A 164 0.83 -19.74 -0.14
N ASP A 165 -0.50 -19.79 -0.20
CA ASP A 165 -1.25 -21.04 -0.43
C ASP A 165 -1.06 -21.56 -1.87
N THR A 166 -0.67 -20.68 -2.79
CA THR A 166 -0.38 -21.02 -4.19
C THR A 166 1.07 -21.48 -4.42
N LEU A 167 1.94 -21.34 -3.43
CA LEU A 167 3.38 -21.55 -3.55
C LEU A 167 3.86 -22.75 -2.73
N LYS A 168 4.98 -23.34 -3.14
CA LYS A 168 5.61 -24.47 -2.43
C LYS A 168 7.07 -24.16 -2.15
N ALA A 169 7.46 -24.29 -0.88
CA ALA A 169 8.84 -24.20 -0.43
C ALA A 169 9.65 -25.46 -0.87
N PRO A 170 11.00 -25.39 -0.95
CA PRO A 170 11.88 -24.29 -0.55
C PRO A 170 11.93 -23.14 -1.56
N PHE A 171 12.06 -21.90 -1.07
CA PHE A 171 12.22 -20.71 -1.91
C PHE A 171 13.70 -20.39 -2.11
N THR A 172 14.08 -20.01 -3.33
CA THR A 172 15.43 -19.56 -3.67
C THR A 172 15.41 -18.13 -4.20
N TYR A 173 16.45 -17.37 -3.90
CA TYR A 173 16.69 -16.05 -4.47
C TYR A 173 17.96 -16.11 -5.32
N GLU A 174 17.77 -16.03 -6.63
CA GLU A 174 18.79 -16.34 -7.64
C GLU A 174 18.84 -15.24 -8.70
N ALA A 175 19.96 -15.16 -9.40
CA ALA A 175 20.15 -14.27 -10.54
C ALA A 175 20.64 -15.08 -11.74
N LEU A 176 19.74 -15.35 -12.67
CA LEU A 176 20.00 -16.16 -13.85
C LEU A 176 20.13 -15.29 -15.11
N SER A 177 20.67 -15.88 -16.18
CA SER A 177 20.71 -15.23 -17.50
C SER A 177 19.27 -14.96 -17.99
N PRO A 178 18.98 -13.82 -18.63
CA PRO A 178 17.63 -13.47 -19.11
C PRO A 178 16.93 -14.59 -19.89
N LYS A 179 17.65 -15.27 -20.81
CA LYS A 179 17.11 -16.39 -21.62
C LYS A 179 16.74 -17.65 -20.84
N SER A 180 17.29 -17.81 -19.63
CA SER A 180 17.03 -18.98 -18.77
C SER A 180 15.85 -18.80 -17.83
N ILE A 181 15.34 -17.57 -17.70
CA ILE A 181 14.16 -17.26 -16.90
C ILE A 181 12.96 -17.35 -17.83
N LYS A 182 11.94 -18.14 -17.45
CA LYS A 182 10.65 -18.19 -18.14
C LYS A 182 9.54 -18.05 -17.13
N PHE A 183 8.66 -17.07 -17.32
CA PHE A 183 7.50 -16.91 -16.46
C PHE A 183 6.36 -16.18 -17.19
N ALA A 184 5.13 -16.41 -16.74
CA ALA A 184 3.98 -15.62 -17.14
C ALA A 184 3.89 -14.39 -16.21
N PRO A 185 4.06 -13.16 -16.73
CA PRO A 185 3.94 -11.96 -15.92
C PRO A 185 2.48 -11.68 -15.54
N LEU A 186 2.29 -10.81 -14.55
CA LEU A 186 0.97 -10.42 -14.07
C LEU A 186 0.10 -9.91 -15.24
N ASN A 187 -1.16 -10.37 -15.30
CA ASN A 187 -2.14 -10.05 -16.35
C ASN A 187 -1.78 -10.54 -17.76
N GLN A 188 -0.84 -11.47 -17.92
CA GLN A 188 -0.54 -12.08 -19.21
C GLN A 188 -0.75 -13.59 -19.19
N PRO A 189 -1.46 -14.16 -20.19
CA PRO A 189 -1.66 -15.61 -20.28
C PRO A 189 -0.45 -16.35 -20.88
N LYS A 190 0.45 -15.61 -21.54
CA LYS A 190 1.60 -16.18 -22.25
C LYS A 190 2.84 -16.13 -21.36
N GLU A 191 3.66 -17.18 -21.45
CA GLU A 191 5.00 -17.18 -20.86
C GLU A 191 5.98 -16.42 -21.76
N TYR A 192 6.85 -15.65 -21.11
CA TYR A 192 7.92 -14.90 -21.76
C TYR A 192 9.26 -15.26 -21.11
N ASP A 193 10.33 -15.20 -21.88
CA ASP A 193 11.67 -15.19 -21.29
C ASP A 193 12.09 -13.77 -20.82
N GLY A 194 13.22 -13.68 -20.13
CA GLY A 194 13.70 -12.41 -19.59
C GLY A 194 14.07 -11.36 -20.66
N GLU A 195 14.44 -11.76 -21.87
CA GLU A 195 14.73 -10.80 -22.96
C GLU A 195 13.44 -10.33 -23.62
N GLU A 196 12.53 -11.26 -23.92
CA GLU A 196 11.20 -10.97 -24.48
C GLU A 196 10.41 -10.05 -23.56
N LEU A 197 10.50 -10.25 -22.25
CA LEU A 197 9.81 -9.42 -21.27
C LEU A 197 10.35 -7.99 -21.24
N MET A 198 11.67 -7.79 -21.35
CA MET A 198 12.25 -6.45 -21.42
C MET A 198 11.80 -5.71 -22.68
N GLN A 199 11.75 -6.39 -23.82
CA GLN A 199 11.25 -5.81 -25.08
C GLN A 199 9.75 -5.50 -25.05
N PHE A 200 8.96 -6.28 -24.29
CA PHE A 200 7.53 -6.06 -24.17
C PHE A 200 7.17 -4.79 -23.37
N TYR A 201 8.05 -4.37 -22.45
CA TYR A 201 7.83 -3.21 -21.57
C TYR A 201 8.65 -1.96 -21.96
N GLU A 202 9.52 -2.04 -22.97
CA GLU A 202 10.15 -0.87 -23.63
C GLU A 202 9.12 -0.07 -24.46
#